data_AF-A0A8C9UNT9-F1
#
_entry.id   AF-A0A8C9UNT9-F1
#
_cell.length_a   1.000
_cell.length_b   1.000
_cell.length_c   1.000
_cell.angle_alpha   90.00
_cell.angle_beta   90.00
_cell.angle_gamma   90.00
#
_symmetry.space_group_name_H-M   'P 1'
#
loop_
_entity.id
_entity.type
_entity.pdbx_description
1 polymer ?
#
loop_
_entity_poly.entity_id
_entity_poly.type
_entity_poly.pdbx_seq_one_letter_code
_entity_poly.pdbx_strand_id
1 'polypeptide(L)'
;MPRAVLPKLLLPLLGLVAATVADCPSSAWVQFKDSCYIFLEEAIKVESIEDVRNQCTDHGADMISIHNEEENAFILNTLKKQWKGPDDILLGMFYDTDDASFKWFDSSNMTFDKWEDQDAEDLVDTCGFLHTKTGEWKKGNCEVSSVEGTLCKAANNHILISTLVIASTVILTVLGAIIWYLYKRNSNSGFTTVFSTTPQSHYDDDCVLVVAEENECAVGFD
;
A
#
# COMPACT_ATOMS: atom_id res chain seq x y z
N MET A 1 -18.68 54.58 -14.01
CA MET A 1 -18.16 53.26 -14.45
C MET A 1 -17.12 52.79 -13.45
N PRO A 2 -17.39 51.82 -12.56
CA PRO A 2 -16.35 51.22 -11.74
C PRO A 2 -15.66 50.12 -12.54
N ARG A 3 -14.33 50.16 -12.58
CA ARG A 3 -13.50 49.09 -13.16
C ARG A 3 -13.60 47.87 -12.26
N ALA A 4 -14.09 46.76 -12.81
CA ALA A 4 -14.04 45.46 -12.16
C ALA A 4 -12.58 45.03 -12.03
N VAL A 5 -12.08 44.97 -10.80
CA VAL A 5 -10.81 44.32 -10.49
C VAL A 5 -11.13 42.83 -10.32
N LEU A 6 -10.72 42.01 -11.29
CA LEU A 6 -10.79 40.56 -11.14
C LEU A 6 -9.94 40.12 -9.94
N PRO A 7 -10.43 39.20 -9.09
CA PRO A 7 -9.63 38.65 -8.01
C PRO A 7 -8.50 37.81 -8.60
N LYS A 8 -7.24 38.13 -8.22
CA LYS A 8 -6.00 37.39 -8.54
C LYS A 8 -5.92 35.99 -7.89
N LEU A 9 -7.05 35.30 -7.73
CA LEU A 9 -7.15 34.03 -7.01
C LEU A 9 -7.30 32.80 -7.92
N LEU A 10 -7.17 32.98 -9.23
CA LEU A 10 -7.06 31.89 -10.19
C LEU A 10 -5.66 31.93 -10.83
N LEU A 11 -4.63 31.77 -9.99
CA LEU A 11 -3.37 31.21 -10.46
C LEU A 11 -3.58 29.69 -10.60
N PRO A 12 -3.12 29.09 -11.71
CA PRO A 12 -3.60 27.81 -12.16
C PRO A 12 -3.15 26.70 -11.20
N LEU A 13 -4.08 25.78 -10.88
CA LEU A 13 -3.81 24.44 -10.35
C LEU A 13 -3.11 23.54 -11.40
N LEU A 14 -2.20 24.11 -12.20
CA LEU A 14 -1.35 23.40 -13.16
C LEU A 14 0.08 23.59 -12.72
N GLY A 15 0.60 22.66 -11.92
CA GLY A 15 2.02 22.69 -11.57
C GLY A 15 2.37 21.89 -10.35
N LEU A 16 1.94 20.63 -10.26
CA LEU A 16 2.63 19.62 -9.45
C LEU A 16 2.25 18.22 -9.96
N VAL A 17 2.55 17.96 -11.23
CA VAL A 17 3.00 16.60 -11.57
C VAL A 17 4.46 16.57 -11.13
N ALA A 18 4.69 16.50 -9.82
CA ALA A 18 5.93 15.92 -9.36
C ALA A 18 5.84 14.47 -9.85
N ALA A 19 6.65 14.11 -10.85
CA ALA A 19 6.95 12.72 -11.08
C ALA A 19 7.53 12.23 -9.75
N THR A 20 6.69 11.60 -8.92
CA THR A 20 7.12 10.97 -7.69
C THR A 20 8.07 9.87 -8.15
N VAL A 21 9.36 10.08 -7.97
CA VAL A 21 10.35 9.01 -8.07
C VAL A 21 9.84 7.96 -7.08
N ALA A 22 9.34 6.86 -7.63
CA ALA A 22 8.71 5.83 -6.84
C ALA A 22 9.83 5.12 -6.07
N ASP A 23 9.98 5.43 -4.79
CA ASP A 23 10.98 4.78 -3.95
C ASP A 23 10.50 3.37 -3.54
N CYS A 24 11.45 2.44 -3.41
CA CYS A 24 11.16 1.09 -2.94
C CYS A 24 10.71 1.08 -1.45
N PRO A 25 10.06 0.00 -0.98
CA PRO A 25 9.37 -0.01 0.31
C PRO A 25 10.22 0.34 1.54
N SER A 26 11.52 0.06 1.50
CA SER A 26 12.47 0.39 2.56
C SER A 26 13.89 0.52 2.01
N SER A 27 14.82 0.98 2.85
CA SER A 27 16.24 1.12 2.51
C SER A 27 16.96 -0.21 2.25
N ALA A 28 16.35 -1.35 2.58
CA ALA A 28 16.89 -2.67 2.27
C ALA A 28 16.72 -3.04 0.78
N TRP A 29 15.80 -2.37 0.08
CA TRP A 29 15.55 -2.59 -1.33
C TRP A 29 16.44 -1.69 -2.18
N VAL A 30 16.90 -2.23 -3.30
CA VAL A 30 17.62 -1.47 -4.32
C VAL A 30 16.70 -1.28 -5.50
N GLN A 31 16.46 -0.03 -5.88
CA GLN A 31 15.66 0.27 -7.06
C GLN A 31 16.50 0.15 -8.33
N PHE A 32 15.92 -0.49 -9.36
CA PHE A 32 16.42 -0.40 -10.72
C PHE A 32 15.23 -0.30 -11.68
N LYS A 33 15.15 0.84 -12.38
CA LYS A 33 14.00 1.20 -13.23
C LYS A 33 12.68 1.11 -12.44
N ASP A 34 11.69 0.42 -13.01
CA ASP A 34 10.34 0.24 -12.46
C ASP A 34 10.23 -1.01 -11.57
N SER A 35 11.35 -1.49 -11.01
CA SER A 35 11.39 -2.66 -10.14
C SER A 35 12.26 -2.41 -8.90
N CYS A 36 11.90 -3.12 -7.84
CA CYS A 36 12.58 -3.13 -6.56
C CYS A 36 13.16 -4.51 -6.30
N TYR A 37 14.41 -4.55 -5.87
CA TYR A 37 15.16 -5.79 -5.66
C TYR A 37 15.60 -5.89 -4.21
N ILE A 38 15.47 -7.05 -3.60
CA ILE A 38 15.98 -7.33 -2.26
C ILE A 38 16.82 -8.60 -2.28
N PHE A 39 17.92 -8.57 -1.53
CA PHE A 39 18.92 -9.62 -1.44
C PHE A 39 18.86 -10.15 -0.01
N LEU A 40 18.26 -11.32 0.17
CA LEU A 40 18.08 -11.93 1.48
C LEU A 40 19.30 -12.82 1.75
N GLU A 41 20.21 -12.37 2.60
CA GLU A 41 21.41 -13.12 3.03
C GLU A 41 21.09 -14.05 4.20
N GLU A 42 19.99 -14.80 4.09
CA GLU A 42 19.53 -15.74 5.11
C GLU A 42 19.64 -17.17 4.58
N ALA A 43 20.44 -17.99 5.26
CA ALA A 43 20.53 -19.40 4.93
C ALA A 43 19.25 -20.12 5.36
N ILE A 44 18.53 -20.68 4.39
CA ILE A 44 17.31 -21.45 4.63
C ILE A 44 17.49 -22.91 4.18
N LYS A 45 16.84 -23.81 4.90
CA LYS A 45 16.67 -25.19 4.43
C LYS A 45 15.56 -25.20 3.40
N VAL A 46 15.79 -25.94 2.32
CA VAL A 46 14.90 -26.00 1.17
C VAL A 46 14.51 -27.46 1.00
N GLU A 47 13.21 -27.75 1.04
CA GLU A 47 12.66 -29.06 0.67
C GLU A 47 12.22 -29.03 -0.79
N SER A 48 11.74 -27.87 -1.25
CA SER A 48 11.38 -27.61 -2.64
C SER A 48 11.72 -26.18 -3.04
N ILE A 49 11.92 -25.92 -4.33
CA ILE A 49 12.15 -24.55 -4.83
C ILE A 49 11.02 -23.57 -4.43
N GLU A 50 9.80 -24.07 -4.21
CA GLU A 50 8.69 -23.25 -3.73
C GLU A 50 8.97 -22.62 -2.36
N ASP A 51 9.80 -23.23 -1.51
CA ASP A 51 10.19 -22.65 -0.22
C ASP A 51 10.99 -21.35 -0.41
N VAL A 52 11.86 -21.33 -1.43
CA VAL A 52 12.62 -20.13 -1.81
C VAL A 52 11.69 -19.05 -2.35
N ARG A 53 10.70 -19.45 -3.15
CA ARG A 53 9.66 -18.54 -3.62
C ARG A 53 8.85 -17.95 -2.48
N ASN A 54 8.44 -18.78 -1.53
CA ASN A 54 7.67 -18.36 -0.37
C ASN A 54 8.39 -17.27 0.42
N GLN A 55 9.71 -17.42 0.60
CA GLN A 55 10.55 -16.38 1.22
C GLN A 55 10.42 -15.04 0.50
N CYS A 56 10.43 -15.00 -0.85
CA CYS A 56 10.21 -13.75 -1.57
C CYS A 56 8.78 -13.21 -1.42
N THR A 57 7.77 -14.09 -1.46
CA THR A 57 6.36 -13.68 -1.37
C THR A 57 5.98 -13.14 0.00
N ASP A 58 6.63 -13.61 1.07
CA ASP A 58 6.48 -13.06 2.42
C ASP A 58 6.93 -11.59 2.52
N HIS A 59 7.83 -11.18 1.62
CA HIS A 59 8.29 -9.80 1.46
C HIS A 59 7.51 -9.00 0.40
N GLY A 60 6.43 -9.55 -0.17
CA GLY A 60 5.64 -8.91 -1.22
C GLY A 60 6.35 -8.85 -2.59
N ALA A 61 7.30 -9.75 -2.83
CA ALA A 61 8.01 -9.93 -4.09
C ALA A 61 7.79 -11.34 -4.67
N ASP A 62 8.39 -11.62 -5.81
CA ASP A 62 8.57 -12.98 -6.32
C ASP A 62 10.09 -13.27 -6.47
N MET A 63 10.45 -14.51 -6.76
CA MET A 63 11.83 -14.86 -7.09
C MET A 63 12.32 -14.04 -8.30
N ILE A 64 13.63 -13.81 -8.35
CA ILE A 64 14.22 -12.96 -9.37
C ILE A 64 13.94 -13.45 -10.80
N SER A 65 13.45 -12.53 -11.64
CA SER A 65 13.37 -12.66 -13.08
C SER A 65 14.25 -11.61 -13.77
N ILE A 66 14.85 -11.96 -14.91
CA ILE A 66 15.78 -11.08 -15.64
C ILE A 66 15.35 -11.01 -17.11
N HIS A 67 15.16 -9.79 -17.63
CA HIS A 67 14.55 -9.56 -18.96
C HIS A 67 15.44 -8.80 -19.94
N ASN A 68 16.66 -8.42 -19.54
CA ASN A 68 17.61 -7.77 -20.43
C ASN A 68 19.03 -7.76 -19.82
N GLU A 69 20.01 -7.49 -20.68
CA GLU A 69 21.42 -7.40 -20.29
C GLU A 69 21.69 -6.30 -19.25
N GLU A 70 20.97 -5.17 -19.30
CA GLU A 70 21.16 -4.08 -18.34
C GLU A 70 20.73 -4.48 -16.92
N GLU A 71 19.60 -5.20 -16.80
CA GLU A 71 19.11 -5.77 -15.55
C GLU A 71 20.08 -6.83 -15.01
N ASN A 72 20.56 -7.73 -15.87
CA ASN A 72 21.55 -8.74 -15.49
C ASN A 72 22.84 -8.09 -14.96
N ALA A 73 23.35 -7.06 -15.66
CA ALA A 73 24.53 -6.31 -15.25
C ALA A 73 24.31 -5.55 -13.93
N PHE A 74 23.12 -4.97 -13.74
CA PHE A 74 22.75 -4.33 -12.47
C PHE A 74 22.78 -5.33 -11.30
N ILE A 75 22.15 -6.50 -11.46
CA ILE A 75 22.13 -7.55 -10.43
C ILE A 75 23.56 -7.98 -10.11
N LEU A 76 24.37 -8.29 -11.13
CA LEU A 76 25.78 -8.68 -10.98
C LEU A 76 26.60 -7.64 -10.22
N ASN A 77 26.47 -6.36 -10.58
CA ASN A 77 27.19 -5.27 -9.92
C ASN A 77 26.75 -5.07 -8.47
N THR A 78 25.49 -5.36 -8.16
CA THR A 78 24.95 -5.25 -6.80
C THR A 78 25.46 -6.41 -5.95
N LEU A 79 25.41 -7.64 -6.48
CA LEU A 79 25.99 -8.85 -5.87
C LEU A 79 27.48 -8.65 -5.55
N LYS A 80 28.29 -8.15 -6.49
CA LYS A 80 29.72 -7.88 -6.26
C LYS A 80 30.02 -6.95 -5.09
N LYS A 81 29.06 -6.12 -4.66
CA LYS A 81 29.24 -5.15 -3.56
C LYS A 81 28.77 -5.68 -2.20
N GLN A 82 27.67 -6.44 -2.19
CA GLN A 82 27.01 -6.84 -0.95
C GLN A 82 27.16 -8.34 -0.65
N TRP A 83 27.11 -9.18 -1.68
CA TRP A 83 27.05 -10.63 -1.54
C TRP A 83 28.39 -11.24 -1.15
N LYS A 84 28.35 -12.12 -0.16
CA LYS A 84 29.52 -12.90 0.32
C LYS A 84 29.28 -14.41 0.35
N GLY A 85 28.14 -14.85 -0.18
CA GLY A 85 27.78 -16.27 -0.24
C GLY A 85 28.44 -17.00 -1.41
N PRO A 86 27.86 -18.13 -1.86
CA PRO A 86 28.41 -18.95 -2.92
C PRO A 86 28.48 -18.23 -4.26
N ASP A 87 29.30 -18.76 -5.15
CA ASP A 87 29.49 -18.21 -6.49
C ASP A 87 28.24 -18.32 -7.37
N ASP A 88 27.28 -19.16 -6.99
CA ASP A 88 26.06 -19.43 -7.74
C ASP A 88 24.82 -19.15 -6.89
N ILE A 89 23.87 -18.43 -7.46
CA ILE A 89 22.62 -18.05 -6.80
C ILE A 89 21.43 -18.54 -7.63
N LEU A 90 20.44 -19.12 -6.98
CA LEU A 90 19.23 -19.61 -7.62
C LEU A 90 18.42 -18.47 -8.25
N LEU A 91 18.01 -18.66 -9.49
CA LEU A 91 17.09 -17.77 -10.20
C LEU A 91 15.64 -18.24 -10.03
N GLY A 92 14.69 -17.34 -10.26
CA GLY A 92 13.26 -17.64 -10.21
C GLY A 92 12.73 -18.42 -11.41
N MET A 93 13.49 -19.36 -11.97
CA MET A 93 13.09 -20.13 -13.15
C MET A 93 13.18 -21.64 -12.95
N PHE A 94 12.35 -22.36 -13.68
CA PHE A 94 12.33 -23.81 -13.75
C PHE A 94 12.13 -24.26 -15.20
N TYR A 95 12.56 -25.48 -15.52
CA TYR A 95 12.30 -26.10 -16.80
C TYR A 95 10.93 -26.80 -16.79
N ASP A 96 10.04 -26.35 -17.67
CA ASP A 96 8.74 -26.97 -17.90
C ASP A 96 8.88 -28.08 -18.94
N THR A 97 8.67 -29.32 -18.51
CA THR A 97 8.78 -30.51 -19.38
C THR A 97 7.64 -30.65 -20.38
N ASP A 98 6.46 -30.08 -20.08
CA ASP A 98 5.30 -30.15 -20.98
C ASP A 98 5.50 -29.21 -22.17
N ASP A 99 6.03 -28.00 -21.91
CA ASP A 99 6.31 -26.99 -22.93
C ASP A 99 7.76 -27.03 -23.45
N ALA A 100 8.59 -27.94 -22.94
CA ALA A 100 10.01 -28.10 -23.26
C ALA A 100 10.79 -26.76 -23.26
N SER A 101 10.55 -25.93 -22.24
CA SER A 101 11.12 -24.58 -22.15
C SER A 101 11.26 -24.11 -20.70
N PHE A 102 12.20 -23.18 -20.47
CA PHE A 102 12.31 -22.51 -19.18
C PHE A 102 11.18 -21.49 -18.98
N LYS A 103 10.69 -21.36 -17.75
CA LYS A 103 9.68 -20.37 -17.34
C LYS A 103 10.08 -19.70 -16.04
N TRP A 104 9.67 -18.43 -15.89
CA TRP A 104 9.79 -17.71 -14.63
C TRP A 104 8.60 -18.01 -13.70
N PHE A 105 8.84 -18.11 -12.40
CA PHE A 105 7.80 -18.27 -11.38
C PHE A 105 6.85 -17.07 -11.32
N ASP A 106 7.35 -15.87 -11.57
CA ASP A 106 6.56 -14.63 -11.63
C ASP A 106 5.62 -14.55 -12.86
N SER A 107 5.59 -15.61 -13.69
CA SER A 107 4.79 -15.73 -14.91
C SER A 107 5.11 -14.70 -15.99
N SER A 108 6.25 -14.02 -15.89
CA SER A 108 6.75 -13.15 -16.94
C SER A 108 7.31 -13.95 -18.13
N ASN A 109 7.39 -13.30 -19.29
CA ASN A 109 7.91 -13.94 -20.50
C ASN A 109 9.44 -14.07 -20.45
N MET A 110 9.96 -15.22 -20.85
CA MET A 110 11.39 -15.42 -21.18
C MET A 110 11.76 -14.59 -22.40
N THR A 111 12.28 -13.38 -22.18
CA THR A 111 12.65 -12.41 -23.24
C THR A 111 14.15 -12.25 -23.38
N PHE A 112 14.91 -12.80 -22.44
CA PHE A 112 16.35 -12.69 -22.34
C PHE A 112 16.89 -13.94 -21.66
N ASP A 113 18.05 -14.38 -22.12
CA ASP A 113 18.83 -15.44 -21.51
C ASP A 113 20.32 -15.16 -21.70
N LYS A 114 21.11 -15.68 -20.76
CA LYS A 114 22.57 -15.55 -20.78
C LYS A 114 23.22 -16.85 -20.33
N TRP A 115 22.82 -17.95 -20.95
CA TRP A 115 23.32 -19.28 -20.62
C TRP A 115 24.84 -19.38 -20.81
N GLU A 116 25.50 -20.02 -19.87
CA GLU A 116 26.87 -20.52 -20.03
C GLU A 116 26.87 -21.67 -21.04
N ASP A 117 27.96 -21.78 -21.82
CA ASP A 117 28.17 -22.92 -22.70
C ASP A 117 28.33 -24.20 -21.86
N GLN A 118 27.32 -25.04 -21.89
CA GLN A 118 27.26 -26.30 -21.15
C GLN A 118 26.90 -27.45 -22.09
N ASP A 119 27.37 -28.65 -21.76
CA ASP A 119 27.01 -29.85 -22.50
C ASP A 119 25.50 -30.11 -22.43
N ALA A 120 25.00 -30.95 -23.33
CA ALA A 120 23.60 -31.36 -23.31
C ALA A 120 23.33 -32.19 -22.04
N GLU A 121 22.55 -31.62 -21.12
CA GLU A 121 22.12 -32.26 -19.88
C GLU A 121 20.66 -32.74 -19.98
N ASP A 122 20.31 -33.70 -19.12
CA ASP A 122 18.90 -34.05 -18.88
C ASP A 122 18.23 -32.87 -18.17
N LEU A 123 17.16 -32.34 -18.74
CA LEU A 123 16.48 -31.13 -18.26
C LEU A 123 15.35 -31.42 -17.28
N VAL A 124 15.15 -32.69 -16.91
CA VAL A 124 14.20 -33.06 -15.87
C VAL A 124 14.60 -32.40 -14.55
N ASP A 125 13.63 -31.76 -13.89
CA ASP A 125 13.81 -31.07 -12.60
C ASP A 125 15.00 -30.09 -12.57
N THR A 126 15.11 -29.31 -13.64
CA THR A 126 16.20 -28.36 -13.85
C THR A 126 15.78 -26.92 -13.56
N CYS A 127 16.62 -26.24 -12.80
CA CYS A 127 16.51 -24.84 -12.42
C CYS A 127 17.69 -24.03 -12.95
N GLY A 128 17.53 -22.72 -13.00
CA GLY A 128 18.57 -21.79 -13.42
C GLY A 128 19.33 -21.19 -12.23
N PHE A 129 20.64 -21.04 -12.37
CA PHE A 129 21.47 -20.36 -11.38
C PHE A 129 22.31 -19.27 -12.05
N LEU A 130 22.42 -18.10 -11.42
CA LEU A 130 23.28 -17.01 -11.85
C LEU A 130 24.67 -17.17 -11.24
N HIS A 131 25.70 -17.19 -12.09
CA HIS A 131 27.08 -17.13 -11.64
C HIS A 131 27.46 -15.70 -11.27
N THR A 132 27.71 -15.44 -10.00
CA THR A 132 27.91 -14.10 -9.40
C THR A 132 29.19 -13.38 -9.85
N LYS A 133 30.10 -14.07 -10.56
CA LYS A 133 31.34 -13.48 -11.09
C LYS A 133 31.22 -13.02 -12.54
N THR A 134 30.70 -13.90 -13.40
CA THR A 134 30.56 -13.69 -14.86
C THR A 134 29.22 -13.06 -15.23
N GLY A 135 28.17 -13.35 -14.45
CA GLY A 135 26.79 -12.99 -14.76
C GLY A 135 26.13 -13.90 -15.79
N GLU A 136 26.74 -15.03 -16.13
CA GLU A 136 26.16 -16.07 -16.97
C GLU A 136 25.30 -17.02 -16.14
N TRP A 137 24.40 -17.73 -16.79
CA TRP A 137 23.42 -18.60 -16.16
C TRP A 137 23.78 -20.05 -16.42
N LYS A 138 23.72 -20.89 -15.39
CA LYS A 138 23.95 -22.32 -15.49
C LYS A 138 22.67 -23.09 -15.21
N LYS A 139 22.55 -24.26 -15.84
CA LYS A 139 21.50 -25.22 -15.52
C LYS A 139 21.96 -26.06 -14.32
N GLY A 140 21.02 -26.50 -13.49
CA GLY A 140 21.31 -27.38 -12.37
C GLY A 140 20.06 -27.95 -11.74
N ASN A 141 20.20 -28.98 -10.91
CA ASN A 141 19.06 -29.62 -10.26
C ASN A 141 18.35 -28.66 -9.29
N CYS A 142 17.02 -28.65 -9.32
CA CYS A 142 16.17 -27.88 -8.40
C CYS A 142 16.19 -28.41 -6.96
N GLU A 143 16.51 -29.69 -6.73
CA GLU A 143 16.62 -30.36 -5.42
C GLU A 143 17.86 -29.88 -4.64
N VAL A 144 17.86 -28.61 -4.23
CA VAL A 144 18.85 -28.05 -3.32
C VAL A 144 18.39 -28.21 -1.88
N SER A 145 19.27 -28.70 -0.99
CA SER A 145 18.92 -28.93 0.42
C SER A 145 18.99 -27.66 1.28
N SER A 146 19.70 -26.65 0.81
CA SER A 146 19.78 -25.33 1.43
C SER A 146 20.29 -24.30 0.44
N VAL A 147 19.80 -23.06 0.55
CA VAL A 147 20.37 -21.89 -0.13
C VAL A 147 20.94 -20.93 0.89
N GLU A 148 22.07 -20.30 0.59
CA GLU A 148 22.72 -19.31 1.48
C GLU A 148 22.13 -17.91 1.32
N GLY A 149 21.20 -17.74 0.38
CA GLY A 149 20.41 -16.53 0.22
C GLY A 149 19.64 -16.48 -1.09
N THR A 150 18.77 -15.48 -1.17
CA THR A 150 17.69 -15.43 -2.16
C THR A 150 17.60 -14.05 -2.78
N LEU A 151 17.34 -14.01 -4.08
CA LEU A 151 17.10 -12.77 -4.82
C LEU A 151 15.62 -12.64 -5.13
N CYS A 152 15.04 -11.53 -4.70
CA CYS A 152 13.63 -11.26 -4.90
C CYS A 152 13.43 -9.95 -5.67
N LYS A 153 12.38 -9.92 -6.50
CA LYS A 153 11.99 -8.78 -7.33
C LYS A 153 10.52 -8.45 -7.13
N ALA A 154 10.22 -7.18 -6.99
CA ALA A 154 8.86 -6.65 -6.95
C ALA A 154 8.69 -5.55 -8.00
N ALA A 155 7.52 -5.53 -8.64
CA ALA A 155 7.14 -4.40 -9.49
C ALA A 155 6.97 -3.14 -8.63
N ASN A 156 7.51 -2.01 -9.10
CA ASN A 156 7.38 -0.75 -8.39
C ASN A 156 6.00 -0.12 -8.61
N ASN A 157 5.00 -0.71 -7.96
CA ASN A 157 3.60 -0.28 -8.04
C ASN A 157 3.24 0.82 -7.01
N HIS A 158 4.24 1.43 -6.36
CA HIS A 158 3.99 2.43 -5.33
C HIS A 158 3.20 3.64 -5.86
N ILE A 159 3.28 3.96 -7.15
CA ILE A 159 2.47 5.00 -7.79
C ILE A 159 0.97 4.68 -7.68
N LEU A 160 0.56 3.44 -7.95
CA LEU A 160 -0.86 3.05 -7.87
C LEU A 160 -1.36 3.07 -6.43
N ILE A 161 -0.54 2.59 -5.49
CA ILE A 161 -0.91 2.55 -4.07
C ILE A 161 -0.99 3.97 -3.49
N SER A 162 0.03 4.80 -3.72
CA SER A 162 0.06 6.18 -3.25
C SER A 162 -1.10 7.01 -3.84
N THR A 163 -1.36 6.88 -5.15
CA THR A 163 -2.49 7.57 -5.78
C THR A 163 -3.84 7.10 -5.24
N LEU A 164 -4.04 5.80 -5.03
CA LEU A 164 -5.27 5.26 -4.43
C LEU A 164 -5.46 5.75 -2.99
N VAL A 165 -4.40 5.78 -2.18
CA VAL A 165 -4.45 6.26 -0.79
C VAL A 165 -4.73 7.77 -0.74
N ILE A 166 -4.05 8.57 -1.56
CA ILE A 166 -4.29 10.02 -1.64
C ILE A 166 -5.71 10.31 -2.14
N ALA A 167 -6.17 9.64 -3.20
CA ALA A 167 -7.53 9.81 -3.69
C ALA A 167 -8.57 9.46 -2.61
N SER A 168 -8.38 8.34 -1.91
CA SER A 168 -9.29 7.91 -0.84
C SER A 168 -9.33 8.89 0.33
N THR A 169 -8.17 9.42 0.76
CA THR A 169 -8.12 10.41 1.85
C THR A 169 -8.76 11.74 1.45
N VAL A 170 -8.57 12.22 0.23
CA VAL A 170 -9.25 13.42 -0.29
C VAL A 170 -10.77 13.21 -0.35
N ILE A 171 -11.24 12.06 -0.83
CA ILE A 171 -12.67 11.74 -0.88
C ILE A 171 -13.27 11.75 0.55
N LEU A 172 -12.62 11.10 1.51
CA LEU A 172 -13.12 11.04 2.89
C LEU A 172 -13.16 12.41 3.57
N THR A 173 -12.16 13.27 3.33
CA THR A 173 -12.15 14.63 3.89
C THR A 173 -13.25 15.51 3.29
N VAL A 174 -13.50 15.40 1.98
CA VAL A 174 -14.59 16.13 1.30
C VAL A 174 -15.95 15.65 1.79
N LEU A 175 -16.18 14.34 1.87
CA LEU A 175 -17.43 13.77 2.39
C LEU A 175 -17.67 14.19 3.84
N GLY A 176 -16.64 14.15 4.69
CA GLY A 176 -16.72 14.61 6.07
C GLY A 176 -17.11 16.10 6.17
N ALA A 177 -16.53 16.95 5.34
CA ALA A 177 -16.87 18.37 5.28
C ALA A 177 -18.31 18.62 4.82
N ILE A 178 -18.79 17.87 3.82
CA ILE A 178 -20.17 17.95 3.34
C ILE A 178 -21.15 17.51 4.43
N ILE A 179 -20.91 16.37 5.08
CA ILE A 179 -21.76 15.87 6.17
C ILE A 179 -21.83 16.89 7.31
N TRP A 180 -20.68 17.45 7.72
CA TRP A 180 -20.62 18.48 8.75
C TRP A 180 -21.41 19.74 8.36
N TYR A 181 -21.28 20.20 7.11
CA TYR A 181 -22.02 21.37 6.61
C TYR A 181 -23.53 21.14 6.63
N LEU A 182 -23.98 19.96 6.18
CA LEU A 182 -25.40 19.59 6.19
C LEU A 182 -25.95 19.50 7.62
N TYR A 183 -25.20 18.87 8.54
CA TYR A 183 -25.56 18.80 9.96
C TYR A 183 -25.71 20.19 10.57
N LYS A 184 -24.74 21.09 10.34
CA LYS A 184 -24.77 22.46 10.85
C LYS A 184 -25.94 23.28 10.27
N ARG A 185 -26.23 23.11 8.97
CA ARG A 185 -27.39 23.74 8.33
C ARG A 185 -28.71 23.27 8.95
N ASN A 186 -28.87 21.97 9.20
CA ASN A 186 -30.06 21.42 9.83
C ASN A 186 -30.21 21.90 11.28
N SER A 187 -29.12 21.92 12.06
CA SER A 187 -29.12 22.45 13.43
C SER A 187 -29.53 23.93 13.49
N ASN A 188 -29.03 24.76 12.56
CA ASN A 188 -29.46 26.16 12.46
C ASN A 188 -30.91 26.33 11.96
N SER A 189 -31.46 25.35 11.24
CA SER A 189 -32.84 25.35 10.75
C SER A 189 -33.86 24.92 11.82
N GLY A 190 -33.39 24.34 12.95
CA GLY A 190 -34.22 23.93 14.08
C GLY A 190 -34.59 25.03 15.07
N PHE A 191 -34.25 26.30 14.80
CA PHE A 191 -34.52 27.43 15.70
C PHE A 191 -35.23 28.59 14.98
N THR A 192 -36.49 28.39 14.64
CA THR A 192 -37.46 29.49 14.48
C THR A 192 -38.80 29.05 15.07
N THR A 193 -38.89 29.00 16.40
CA THR A 193 -40.19 29.06 17.07
C THR A 193 -40.54 30.53 17.29
N VAL A 194 -41.71 30.88 16.75
CA VAL A 194 -42.29 32.22 16.65
C VAL A 194 -42.45 32.84 18.04
N PHE A 195 -41.91 34.06 18.21
CA PHE A 195 -42.25 34.96 19.32
C PHE A 195 -43.73 35.36 19.19
N SER A 196 -44.59 34.85 20.08
CA SER A 196 -45.93 35.39 20.28
C SER A 196 -45.92 36.32 21.48
N THR A 197 -45.99 37.62 21.22
CA THR A 197 -46.31 38.65 22.22
C THR A 197 -47.79 38.58 22.57
N THR A 198 -48.12 38.29 23.83
CA THR A 198 -49.50 38.40 24.35
C THR A 198 -49.64 39.70 25.16
N PRO A 199 -50.75 40.46 25.05
CA PRO A 199 -50.88 41.78 25.68
C PRO A 199 -51.09 41.72 27.20
N GLN A 200 -50.59 42.78 27.83
CA GLN A 200 -50.70 43.16 29.24
C GLN A 200 -52.17 43.24 29.72
N SER A 201 -52.50 42.54 30.82
CA SER A 201 -53.68 42.83 31.64
C SER A 201 -53.27 43.16 33.08
N HIS A 202 -54.02 44.09 33.64
CA HIS A 202 -53.83 44.87 34.86
C HIS A 202 -54.82 44.40 35.95
N TYR A 203 -54.53 44.73 37.23
CA TYR A 203 -55.28 44.56 38.51
C TYR A 203 -54.92 43.34 39.37
N ASP A 204 -54.85 43.42 40.70
CA ASP A 204 -54.29 44.35 41.71
C ASP A 204 -54.35 43.57 43.05
N ASP A 205 -53.62 44.09 44.03
CA ASP A 205 -53.19 43.54 45.32
C ASP A 205 -54.28 43.23 46.38
N ASP A 206 -53.78 42.73 47.52
CA ASP A 206 -54.38 42.63 48.87
C ASP A 206 -54.89 41.22 49.27
N CYS A 207 -54.15 40.46 50.10
CA CYS A 207 -54.15 40.48 51.58
C CYS A 207 -55.47 39.89 52.16
N VAL A 208 -55.58 39.20 53.30
CA VAL A 208 -54.75 39.04 54.48
C VAL A 208 -55.48 38.06 55.44
N LEU A 209 -54.70 37.32 56.24
CA LEU A 209 -54.98 36.75 57.59
C LEU A 209 -56.34 36.08 57.90
N VAL A 210 -56.28 34.79 58.25
CA VAL A 210 -56.40 34.38 59.66
C VAL A 210 -55.66 33.05 59.89
N VAL A 211 -54.55 33.12 60.61
CA VAL A 211 -54.04 32.01 61.43
C VAL A 211 -54.61 32.22 62.83
N ALA A 212 -55.48 31.30 63.24
CA ALA A 212 -55.82 30.95 64.62
C ALA A 212 -56.29 29.48 64.51
N GLU A 213 -55.34 28.56 64.48
CA GLU A 213 -54.93 27.74 65.63
C GLU A 213 -56.08 26.88 66.17
N GLU A 214 -55.98 25.61 65.77
CA GLU A 214 -56.48 24.37 66.40
C GLU A 214 -57.99 24.12 66.48
N ASN A 215 -58.49 23.41 65.46
CA ASN A 215 -59.35 22.24 65.59
C ASN A 215 -59.01 21.26 64.44
N GLU A 216 -58.33 20.14 64.72
CA GLU A 216 -58.14 19.02 63.78
C GLU A 216 -59.46 18.27 63.56
N CYS A 217 -59.86 17.99 62.31
CA CYS A 217 -60.92 17.03 61.98
C CYS A 217 -60.74 16.49 60.54
N ALA A 218 -60.31 15.24 60.38
CA ALA A 218 -60.26 14.55 59.09
C ALA A 218 -61.17 13.32 59.11
N VAL A 219 -62.47 13.54 58.84
CA VAL A 219 -63.57 12.61 58.51
C VAL A 219 -64.67 13.48 57.88
N GLY A 220 -65.43 13.14 56.84
CA GLY A 220 -65.52 11.91 56.02
C GLY A 220 -66.76 11.96 55.11
N PHE A 221 -66.85 10.96 54.22
CA PHE A 221 -67.97 10.59 53.30
C PHE A 221 -68.39 11.67 52.27
N ASP A 222 -68.46 11.43 50.97
CA ASP A 222 -68.41 10.28 50.07
C ASP A 222 -67.56 10.63 48.84
#